data_AF-A0A089WZ67-F1
#
_entry.id   AF-A0A089WZ67-F1
#
_cell.length_a   1.000
_cell.length_b   1.000
_cell.length_c   1.000
_cell.angle_alpha   90.00
_cell.angle_beta   90.00
_cell.angle_gamma   90.00
#
_symmetry.space_group_name_H-M   'P 1'
#
loop_
_entity.id
_entity.type
_entity.pdbx_description
1 polymer ?
#
loop_
_entity_poly.entity_id
_entity_poly.type
_entity_poly.pdbx_seq_one_letter_code
_entity_poly.pdbx_strand_id
1 'polypeptide(L)'
;FTGDFHAIGAANNLLAAMIDNHIFQGNALKIDTRKITWRRCVDMNDRQLRNIVCGLGGKTNGMPREDGFDITVASEVMAVLCLSADIDDLKARLARIIIGYNTDDQPVTAGDLNAHGAMAALLKDALKPNLVQTLEGTPAFIHGGPFANIAHGCNSIMATRMALKLGEYAVTEAGFGADLGAEKFIDIKCRMAGLKPSAVVIVATVRALKHHGGVSKAHLGEENLEALEKGLPNLLQHVGNITTVFGLPAVVAINRFPTDTEAELQLIADKCRELHVNVALSEVWAKGGEGGVELAKEVVRLCEQPSNLQYAYHLESSI
;
A
#
# COMPACT_ATOMS: atom_id res chain seq x y z
N PHE A 1 16.37 -9.32 0.05
CA PHE A 1 16.84 -7.93 -0.02
C PHE A 1 17.66 -7.64 1.24
N THR A 2 17.22 -6.78 2.16
CA THR A 2 17.95 -6.43 3.40
C THR A 2 17.51 -7.19 4.65
N GLY A 3 16.47 -8.02 4.55
CA GLY A 3 15.97 -8.85 5.65
C GLY A 3 14.69 -8.33 6.31
N ASP A 4 14.14 -7.21 5.86
CA ASP A 4 12.98 -6.54 6.48
C ASP A 4 11.78 -7.49 6.64
N PHE A 5 11.43 -8.24 5.59
CA PHE A 5 10.28 -9.14 5.64
C PHE A 5 10.53 -10.33 6.58
N HIS A 6 11.78 -10.78 6.73
CA HIS A 6 12.12 -11.79 7.72
C HIS A 6 11.97 -11.25 9.15
N ALA A 7 12.37 -10.00 9.40
CA ALA A 7 12.19 -9.34 10.69
C ALA A 7 10.70 -9.15 11.04
N ILE A 8 9.88 -8.76 10.06
CA ILE A 8 8.42 -8.66 10.19
C ILE A 8 7.81 -10.02 10.50
N GLY A 9 8.18 -11.06 9.76
CA GLY A 9 7.73 -12.43 10.02
C GLY A 9 8.14 -12.93 11.40
N ALA A 10 9.36 -12.61 11.84
CA ALA A 10 9.85 -12.97 13.17
C ALA A 10 9.05 -12.25 14.28
N ALA A 11 8.78 -10.95 14.14
CA ALA A 11 7.97 -10.20 15.10
C ALA A 11 6.53 -10.70 15.16
N ASN A 12 5.91 -10.99 14.00
CA ASN A 12 4.56 -11.55 13.91
C ASN A 12 4.46 -12.91 14.63
N ASN A 13 5.41 -13.80 14.33
CA ASN A 13 5.40 -15.16 14.87
C ASN A 13 5.87 -15.22 16.33
N LEU A 14 6.67 -14.25 16.79
CA LEU A 14 6.94 -14.06 18.22
C LEU A 14 5.64 -13.77 18.97
N LEU A 15 4.81 -12.84 18.47
CA LEU A 15 3.53 -12.52 19.10
C LEU A 15 2.60 -13.75 19.13
N ALA A 16 2.50 -14.50 18.03
CA ALA A 16 1.74 -15.75 17.99
C ALA A 16 2.25 -16.78 19.03
N ALA A 17 3.58 -16.93 19.16
CA ALA A 17 4.18 -17.81 20.15
C ALA A 17 3.92 -17.33 21.60
N MET A 18 3.96 -16.02 21.85
CA MET A 18 3.67 -15.45 23.17
C MET A 18 2.21 -15.61 23.57
N ILE A 19 1.27 -15.50 22.63
CA ILE A 19 -0.17 -15.77 22.87
C ILE A 19 -0.35 -17.22 23.35
N ASP A 20 0.14 -18.20 22.58
CA ASP A 20 -0.05 -19.61 22.89
C ASP A 20 0.71 -20.01 24.17
N ASN A 21 1.90 -19.43 24.41
CA ASN A 21 2.64 -19.63 25.66
C ASN A 21 1.90 -19.04 26.87
N HIS A 22 1.33 -17.85 26.76
CA HIS A 22 0.55 -17.26 27.86
C HIS A 22 -0.65 -18.14 28.25
N ILE A 23 -1.34 -18.68 27.24
CA ILE A 23 -2.45 -19.62 27.46
C ILE A 23 -1.94 -20.89 28.16
N PHE A 24 -0.83 -21.44 27.68
CA PHE A 24 -0.21 -22.63 28.24
C PHE A 24 0.25 -22.46 29.70
N GLN A 25 0.80 -21.30 30.06
CA GLN A 25 1.35 -21.01 31.39
C GLN A 25 0.29 -20.64 32.44
N GLY A 26 -1.01 -20.65 32.09
CA GLY A 26 -2.11 -20.43 33.04
C GLY A 26 -3.17 -19.45 32.57
N ASN A 27 -3.02 -18.85 31.39
CA ASN A 27 -4.01 -18.01 30.73
C ASN A 27 -4.61 -16.92 31.66
N ALA A 28 -3.76 -16.17 32.36
CA ALA A 28 -4.22 -15.16 33.34
C ALA A 28 -5.13 -14.07 32.72
N LEU A 29 -5.03 -13.86 31.40
CA LEU A 29 -5.86 -12.92 30.63
C LEU A 29 -7.19 -13.56 30.15
N LYS A 30 -7.43 -14.83 30.48
CA LYS A 30 -8.62 -15.60 30.09
C LYS A 30 -8.92 -15.53 28.58
N ILE A 31 -7.88 -15.59 27.75
CA ILE A 31 -8.03 -15.57 26.28
C ILE A 31 -8.90 -16.76 25.86
N ASP A 32 -9.95 -16.49 25.08
CA ASP A 32 -10.76 -17.53 24.45
C ASP A 32 -10.05 -17.97 23.17
N THR A 33 -9.58 -19.22 23.12
CA THR A 33 -8.82 -19.76 21.98
C THR A 33 -9.60 -19.74 20.66
N ARG A 34 -10.93 -19.67 20.72
CA ARG A 34 -11.82 -19.59 19.55
C ARG A 34 -11.98 -18.17 19.02
N LYS A 35 -11.57 -17.17 19.80
CA LYS A 35 -11.69 -15.73 19.49
C LYS A 35 -10.32 -15.08 19.30
N ILE A 36 -9.27 -15.86 19.05
CA ILE A 36 -7.97 -15.34 18.63
C ILE A 36 -8.09 -14.92 17.17
N THR A 37 -7.86 -13.64 16.91
CA THR A 37 -7.86 -13.07 15.55
C THR A 37 -6.45 -13.01 14.97
N TRP A 38 -5.42 -13.04 15.83
CA TRP A 38 -4.02 -13.03 15.41
C TRP A 38 -3.63 -14.35 14.73
N ARG A 39 -3.18 -14.28 13.49
CA ARG A 39 -2.70 -15.41 12.68
C ARG A 39 -1.18 -15.43 12.60
N ARG A 40 -0.62 -16.60 12.30
CA ARG A 40 0.82 -16.74 11.98
C ARG A 40 1.10 -16.22 10.57
N CYS A 41 2.37 -16.05 10.20
CA CYS A 41 2.70 -15.67 8.83
C CYS A 41 3.97 -16.33 8.29
N VAL A 42 4.04 -16.46 6.97
CA VAL A 42 5.22 -16.94 6.24
C VAL A 42 5.26 -16.28 4.86
N ASP A 43 6.46 -15.89 4.41
CA ASP A 43 6.61 -15.25 3.08
C ASP A 43 6.77 -16.31 1.98
N MET A 44 5.75 -17.15 1.83
CA MET A 44 5.67 -18.21 0.83
C MET A 44 4.22 -18.37 0.36
N ASN A 45 4.03 -18.68 -0.93
CA ASN A 45 2.72 -18.99 -1.49
C ASN A 45 2.28 -20.41 -1.11
N ASP A 46 2.04 -20.65 0.17
CA ASP A 46 1.67 -21.96 0.71
C ASP A 46 0.18 -22.03 1.07
N ARG A 47 -0.60 -22.65 0.18
CA ARG A 47 -2.04 -22.84 0.42
C ARG A 47 -2.34 -23.82 1.56
N GLN A 48 -1.40 -24.70 1.92
CA GLN A 48 -1.61 -25.78 2.89
C GLN A 48 -1.78 -25.24 4.31
N LEU A 49 -1.23 -24.05 4.59
CA LEU A 49 -1.23 -23.42 5.91
C LEU A 49 -2.42 -22.46 6.13
N ARG A 50 -3.34 -22.33 5.17
CA ARG A 50 -4.48 -21.41 5.29
C ARG A 50 -5.38 -21.70 6.48
N ASN A 51 -5.64 -22.99 6.74
CA ASN A 51 -6.44 -23.46 7.86
C ASN A 51 -5.72 -24.66 8.49
N ILE A 52 -5.38 -24.56 9.76
CA ILE A 52 -4.70 -25.62 10.51
C ILE A 52 -5.33 -25.79 11.88
N VAL A 53 -4.98 -26.90 12.54
CA VAL A 53 -5.14 -27.06 13.98
C VAL A 53 -3.75 -27.17 14.60
N CYS A 54 -3.42 -26.29 15.54
CA CYS A 54 -2.14 -26.29 16.25
C CYS A 54 -2.31 -26.77 17.70
N GLY A 55 -1.21 -26.90 18.46
CA GLY A 55 -1.25 -27.28 19.88
C GLY A 55 -1.67 -28.73 20.15
N LEU A 56 -1.51 -29.62 19.16
CA LEU A 56 -1.78 -31.05 19.28
C LEU A 56 -0.64 -31.79 19.99
N GLY A 57 -0.83 -33.08 20.28
CA GLY A 57 0.21 -33.94 20.85
C GLY A 57 0.23 -34.02 22.38
N GLY A 58 -0.87 -33.67 23.05
CA GLY A 58 -1.02 -33.82 24.50
C GLY A 58 -0.60 -32.59 25.31
N LYS A 59 -0.79 -32.66 26.64
CA LYS A 59 -0.71 -31.51 27.56
C LYS A 59 0.61 -30.75 27.49
N THR A 60 1.74 -31.39 27.18
CA THR A 60 3.06 -30.73 27.14
C THR A 60 3.28 -29.88 25.89
N ASN A 61 2.42 -29.99 24.88
CA ASN A 61 2.61 -29.38 23.55
C ASN A 61 1.66 -28.20 23.28
N GLY A 62 0.87 -27.77 24.26
CA GLY A 62 -0.01 -26.62 24.18
C GLY A 62 -1.49 -26.95 24.36
N MET A 63 -2.35 -26.02 23.93
CA MET A 63 -3.80 -26.15 23.92
C MET A 63 -4.30 -26.21 22.47
N PRO A 64 -5.03 -27.26 22.05
CA PRO A 64 -5.56 -27.36 20.70
C PRO A 64 -6.45 -26.17 20.33
N ARG A 65 -6.23 -25.58 19.15
CA ARG A 65 -7.10 -24.55 18.56
C ARG A 65 -6.98 -24.51 17.05
N GLU A 66 -8.00 -23.93 16.40
CA GLU A 66 -7.92 -23.54 14.99
C GLU A 66 -6.99 -22.34 14.82
N ASP A 67 -6.25 -22.34 13.72
CA ASP A 67 -5.31 -21.28 13.37
C ASP A 67 -5.10 -21.22 11.85
N GLY A 68 -4.28 -20.29 11.40
CA GLY A 68 -3.81 -20.27 10.03
C GLY A 68 -2.62 -19.34 9.82
N PHE A 69 -2.09 -19.39 8.60
CA PHE A 69 -1.03 -18.52 8.16
C PHE A 69 -1.54 -17.57 7.08
N ASP A 70 -1.03 -16.35 7.13
CA ASP A 70 -1.10 -15.40 6.03
C ASP A 70 0.28 -15.19 5.42
N ILE A 71 0.33 -14.64 4.21
CA ILE A 71 1.60 -14.19 3.63
C ILE A 71 2.13 -13.00 4.45
N THR A 72 3.43 -12.92 4.72
CA THR A 72 4.00 -11.93 5.66
C THR A 72 3.60 -10.48 5.39
N VAL A 73 3.46 -10.08 4.12
CA VAL A 73 3.03 -8.73 3.72
C VAL A 73 1.58 -8.38 4.10
N ALA A 74 0.77 -9.39 4.45
CA ALA A 74 -0.60 -9.23 4.95
C ALA A 74 -0.67 -9.02 6.48
N SER A 75 0.44 -9.23 7.20
CA SER A 75 0.50 -9.03 8.65
C SER A 75 0.23 -7.57 9.02
N GLU A 76 -0.51 -7.34 10.12
CA GLU A 76 -0.66 -6.01 10.69
C GLU A 76 0.69 -5.40 11.10
N VAL A 77 1.71 -6.22 11.43
CA VAL A 77 3.08 -5.73 11.68
C VAL A 77 3.64 -5.00 10.46
N MET A 78 3.35 -5.46 9.23
CA MET A 78 3.75 -4.77 8.00
C MET A 78 3.10 -3.40 7.90
N ALA A 79 1.78 -3.32 8.15
CA ALA A 79 1.05 -2.06 8.12
C ALA A 79 1.54 -1.08 9.21
N VAL A 80 1.78 -1.58 10.43
CA VAL A 80 2.34 -0.82 11.55
C VAL A 80 3.73 -0.29 11.21
N LEU A 81 4.64 -1.11 10.67
CA LEU A 81 5.96 -0.66 10.23
C LEU A 81 5.85 0.44 9.16
N CYS A 82 4.95 0.28 8.20
CA CYS A 82 4.78 1.26 7.13
C CYS A 82 4.16 2.58 7.61
N LEU A 83 3.37 2.57 8.68
CA LEU A 83 2.70 3.75 9.24
C LEU A 83 3.41 4.35 10.46
N SER A 84 4.56 3.81 10.86
CA SER A 84 5.31 4.33 12.01
C SER A 84 6.16 5.54 11.63
N ALA A 85 6.16 6.56 12.48
CA ALA A 85 7.01 7.74 12.32
C ALA A 85 8.47 7.51 12.78
N ASP A 86 8.63 6.69 13.82
CA ASP A 86 9.90 6.36 14.48
C ASP A 86 9.73 5.08 15.33
N ILE A 87 10.77 4.71 16.08
CA ILE A 87 10.78 3.48 16.89
C ILE A 87 9.82 3.53 18.09
N ASP A 88 9.55 4.70 18.65
CA ASP A 88 8.64 4.84 19.78
C ASP A 88 7.18 4.78 19.32
N ASP A 89 6.86 5.41 18.18
CA ASP A 89 5.56 5.24 17.52
C ASP A 89 5.35 3.78 17.08
N LEU A 90 6.37 3.11 16.52
CA LEU A 90 6.31 1.68 16.20
C LEU A 90 5.93 0.85 17.43
N LYS A 91 6.67 1.03 18.53
CA LYS A 91 6.44 0.30 19.78
C LYS A 91 5.04 0.56 20.35
N ALA A 92 4.58 1.81 20.31
CA ALA A 92 3.24 2.19 20.77
C ALA A 92 2.13 1.59 19.89
N ARG A 93 2.31 1.54 18.57
CA ARG A 93 1.38 0.90 17.63
C ARG A 93 1.31 -0.61 17.84
N LEU A 94 2.47 -1.26 17.96
CA LEU A 94 2.55 -2.70 18.24
C LEU A 94 1.81 -3.06 19.54
N ALA A 95 1.93 -2.23 20.59
CA ALA A 95 1.22 -2.46 21.85
C ALA A 95 -0.30 -2.41 21.73
N ARG A 96 -0.85 -1.67 20.75
CA ARG A 96 -2.30 -1.52 20.54
C ARG A 96 -2.92 -2.62 19.67
N ILE A 97 -2.13 -3.48 19.05
CA ILE A 97 -2.62 -4.60 18.23
C ILE A 97 -3.53 -5.47 19.09
N ILE A 98 -4.78 -5.66 18.64
CA ILE A 98 -5.73 -6.59 19.25
C ILE A 98 -5.43 -8.00 18.72
N ILE A 99 -5.14 -8.92 19.62
CA ILE A 99 -4.80 -10.31 19.26
C ILE A 99 -5.98 -11.27 19.33
N GLY A 100 -7.08 -10.83 19.94
CA GLY A 100 -8.29 -11.61 20.14
C GLY A 100 -9.09 -11.09 21.33
N TYR A 101 -9.97 -11.93 21.86
CA TYR A 101 -10.88 -11.58 22.94
C TYR A 101 -10.80 -12.59 24.09
N ASN A 102 -11.06 -12.11 25.30
CA ASN A 102 -11.17 -12.97 26.47
C ASN A 102 -12.57 -13.58 26.61
N THR A 103 -12.78 -14.40 27.62
CA THR A 103 -14.08 -15.04 27.91
C THR A 103 -15.21 -14.06 28.24
N ASP A 104 -14.86 -12.83 28.62
CA ASP A 104 -15.79 -11.74 28.96
C ASP A 104 -16.00 -10.76 27.77
N ASP A 105 -15.59 -11.16 26.56
CA ASP A 105 -15.70 -10.38 25.31
C ASP A 105 -14.91 -9.06 25.30
N GLN A 106 -13.91 -8.93 26.15
CA GLN A 106 -13.00 -7.78 26.17
C GLN A 106 -11.81 -8.02 25.24
N PRO A 107 -11.36 -6.99 24.49
CA PRO A 107 -10.21 -7.11 23.61
C PRO A 107 -8.93 -7.34 24.44
N VAL A 108 -8.08 -8.23 23.96
CA VAL A 108 -6.74 -8.48 24.51
C VAL A 108 -5.72 -7.98 23.50
N THR A 109 -4.71 -7.24 23.96
CA THR A 109 -3.71 -6.60 23.12
C THR A 109 -2.33 -7.27 23.24
N ALA A 110 -1.46 -7.01 22.27
CA ALA A 110 -0.04 -7.35 22.39
C ALA A 110 0.66 -6.58 23.54
N GLY A 111 0.11 -5.44 23.95
CA GLY A 111 0.49 -4.69 25.14
C GLY A 111 0.27 -5.48 26.42
N ASP A 112 -0.89 -6.14 26.57
CA ASP A 112 -1.24 -6.96 27.74
C ASP A 112 -0.31 -8.17 27.91
N LEU A 113 0.28 -8.65 26.79
CA LEU A 113 1.29 -9.71 26.76
C LEU A 113 2.73 -9.18 26.91
N ASN A 114 2.93 -7.86 27.02
CA ASN A 114 4.25 -7.21 27.02
C ASN A 114 5.12 -7.57 25.81
N ALA A 115 4.52 -7.87 24.66
CA ALA A 115 5.23 -8.34 23.45
C ALA A 115 5.89 -7.19 22.66
N HIS A 116 5.31 -5.99 22.73
CA HIS A 116 5.65 -4.84 21.90
C HIS A 116 7.13 -4.44 21.95
N GLY A 117 7.79 -4.52 23.11
CA GLY A 117 9.22 -4.21 23.24
C GLY A 117 10.11 -5.20 22.50
N ALA A 118 9.83 -6.50 22.62
CA ALA A 118 10.58 -7.55 21.94
C ALA A 118 10.34 -7.54 20.43
N MET A 119 9.10 -7.29 20.00
CA MET A 119 8.76 -7.09 18.59
C MET A 119 9.49 -5.89 18.00
N ALA A 120 9.51 -4.74 18.69
CA ALA A 120 10.24 -3.55 18.25
C ALA A 120 11.76 -3.81 18.15
N ALA A 121 12.33 -4.61 19.06
CA ALA A 121 13.74 -5.00 18.99
C ALA A 121 14.07 -5.81 17.74
N LEU A 122 13.20 -6.76 17.34
CA LEU A 122 13.35 -7.52 16.09
C LEU A 122 13.25 -6.62 14.84
N LEU A 123 12.48 -5.54 14.92
CA LEU A 123 12.24 -4.61 13.82
C LEU A 123 13.20 -3.43 13.77
N LYS A 124 14.09 -3.28 14.76
CA LYS A 124 14.95 -2.09 14.93
C LYS A 124 15.72 -1.71 13.66
N ASP A 125 16.35 -2.68 13.01
CA ASP A 125 17.12 -2.43 11.79
C ASP A 125 16.24 -2.41 10.55
N ALA A 126 15.20 -3.26 10.52
CA ALA A 126 14.19 -3.31 9.45
C ALA A 126 13.32 -2.05 9.35
N LEU A 127 13.40 -1.15 10.34
CA LEU A 127 12.72 0.15 10.32
C LEU A 127 13.48 1.20 9.48
N LYS A 128 14.75 0.93 9.13
CA LYS A 128 15.61 1.86 8.39
C LYS A 128 15.34 1.74 6.88
N PRO A 129 14.96 2.82 6.17
CA PRO A 129 14.77 2.79 4.72
C PRO A 129 16.00 2.30 3.96
N ASN A 130 15.79 1.41 2.98
CA ASN A 130 16.88 0.86 2.18
C ASN A 130 17.14 1.71 0.94
N LEU A 131 18.34 2.26 0.82
CA LEU A 131 18.76 3.02 -0.35
C LEU A 131 19.29 2.10 -1.45
N VAL A 132 18.78 2.28 -2.66
CA VAL A 132 19.26 1.69 -3.91
C VAL A 132 19.28 2.77 -5.00
N GLN A 133 19.50 2.39 -6.26
CA GLN A 133 19.48 3.30 -7.39
C GLN A 133 18.70 2.72 -8.58
N THR A 134 18.19 3.60 -9.43
CA THR A 134 17.66 3.24 -10.77
C THR A 134 18.81 2.90 -11.74
N LEU A 135 18.48 2.47 -12.96
CA LEU A 135 19.48 2.24 -14.02
C LEU A 135 20.31 3.48 -14.38
N GLU A 136 19.78 4.68 -14.11
CA GLU A 136 20.40 5.98 -14.41
C GLU A 136 21.05 6.62 -13.17
N GLY A 137 21.17 5.86 -12.06
CA GLY A 137 21.82 6.34 -10.85
C GLY A 137 20.94 7.22 -9.96
N THR A 138 19.65 7.38 -10.25
CA THR A 138 18.73 8.13 -9.38
C THR A 138 18.55 7.38 -8.05
N PRO A 139 18.76 8.03 -6.89
CA PRO A 139 18.51 7.43 -5.58
C PRO A 139 17.06 6.97 -5.43
N ALA A 140 16.85 5.75 -4.91
CA ALA A 140 15.52 5.20 -4.67
C ALA A 140 15.47 4.48 -3.32
N PHE A 141 14.41 4.72 -2.55
CA PHE A 141 14.14 3.98 -1.32
C PHE A 141 13.14 2.86 -1.57
N ILE A 142 13.50 1.63 -1.22
CA ILE A 142 12.58 0.47 -1.24
C ILE A 142 12.37 0.03 0.21
N HIS A 143 11.19 0.30 0.79
CA HIS A 143 10.95 0.04 2.20
C HIS A 143 9.46 -0.13 2.54
N GLY A 144 9.12 -1.27 3.14
CA GLY A 144 7.75 -1.68 3.39
C GLY A 144 7.04 -2.22 2.15
N GLY A 145 5.87 -2.82 2.35
CA GLY A 145 5.05 -3.38 1.27
C GLY A 145 3.77 -4.03 1.79
N PRO A 146 2.85 -3.26 2.42
CA PRO A 146 1.58 -3.78 2.85
C PRO A 146 0.67 -4.02 1.65
N PHE A 147 -0.29 -4.93 1.79
CA PHE A 147 -1.37 -5.06 0.81
C PHE A 147 -2.18 -3.77 0.66
N ALA A 148 -2.75 -3.58 -0.53
CA ALA A 148 -3.58 -2.42 -0.86
C ALA A 148 -5.09 -2.69 -0.74
N ASN A 149 -5.50 -3.91 -0.35
CA ASN A 149 -6.90 -4.26 -0.07
C ASN A 149 -7.20 -4.19 1.44
N ILE A 150 -6.58 -5.04 2.25
CA ILE A 150 -6.75 -5.10 3.72
C ILE A 150 -5.90 -4.07 4.47
N ALA A 151 -4.99 -3.40 3.77
CA ALA A 151 -4.17 -2.32 4.30
C ALA A 151 -4.04 -1.19 3.25
N HIS A 152 -3.16 -0.22 3.49
CA HIS A 152 -3.09 1.04 2.75
C HIS A 152 -2.21 1.00 1.49
N GLY A 153 -1.49 -0.09 1.21
CA GLY A 153 -0.82 -0.28 -0.09
C GLY A 153 0.32 0.68 -0.42
N CYS A 154 0.98 1.29 0.57
CA CYS A 154 2.05 2.26 0.34
C CYS A 154 3.37 1.80 0.96
N ASN A 155 4.50 2.30 0.44
CA ASN A 155 5.79 2.21 1.13
C ASN A 155 5.74 2.98 2.47
N SER A 156 6.75 2.78 3.32
CA SER A 156 6.75 3.36 4.66
C SER A 156 6.72 4.90 4.70
N ILE A 157 6.12 5.47 5.75
CA ILE A 157 6.18 6.90 6.08
C ILE A 157 7.64 7.36 6.24
N MET A 158 8.48 6.56 6.90
CA MET A 158 9.89 6.92 7.12
C MET A 158 10.66 7.10 5.82
N ALA A 159 10.48 6.21 4.84
CA ALA A 159 11.11 6.34 3.52
C ALA A 159 10.60 7.57 2.76
N THR A 160 9.28 7.81 2.75
CA THR A 160 8.72 9.00 2.11
C THR A 160 9.21 10.30 2.75
N ARG A 161 9.25 10.38 4.09
CA ARG A 161 9.78 11.55 4.80
C ARG A 161 11.27 11.75 4.54
N MET A 162 12.04 10.68 4.51
CA MET A 162 13.47 10.74 4.20
C MET A 162 13.70 11.25 2.77
N ALA A 163 12.95 10.75 1.79
CA ALA A 163 13.00 11.24 0.41
C ALA A 163 12.67 12.74 0.32
N LEU A 164 11.60 13.20 1.00
CA LEU A 164 11.21 14.61 1.04
C LEU A 164 12.24 15.53 1.73
N LYS A 165 13.09 14.99 2.60
CA LYS A 165 14.15 15.76 3.27
C LYS A 165 15.46 15.80 2.50
N LEU A 166 15.70 14.82 1.62
CA LEU A 166 16.95 14.67 0.89
C LEU A 166 16.86 15.10 -0.58
N GLY A 167 15.67 15.08 -1.18
CA GLY A 167 15.43 15.50 -2.57
C GLY A 167 14.51 16.70 -2.66
N GLU A 168 14.61 17.43 -3.78
CA GLU A 168 13.69 18.52 -4.12
C GLU A 168 12.30 18.00 -4.48
N TYR A 169 12.25 16.80 -5.09
CA TYR A 169 11.03 16.06 -5.40
C TYR A 169 11.13 14.64 -4.86
N ALA A 170 10.05 14.15 -4.25
CA ALA A 170 9.92 12.76 -3.84
C ALA A 170 8.76 12.10 -4.58
N VAL A 171 9.07 11.25 -5.55
CA VAL A 171 8.07 10.45 -6.27
C VAL A 171 7.81 9.17 -5.49
N THR A 172 6.54 8.87 -5.23
CA THR A 172 6.08 7.67 -4.54
C THR A 172 4.81 7.16 -5.20
N GLU A 173 4.45 5.92 -4.95
CA GLU A 173 3.27 5.27 -5.49
C GLU A 173 2.44 4.58 -4.40
N ALA A 174 1.23 4.13 -4.79
CA ALA A 174 0.36 3.30 -3.99
C ALA A 174 -0.20 2.17 -4.88
N GLY A 175 -0.44 1.00 -4.30
CA GLY A 175 -0.88 -0.18 -5.04
C GLY A 175 -2.32 -0.11 -5.56
N PHE A 176 -2.60 -0.86 -6.64
CA PHE A 176 -3.87 -0.85 -7.38
C PHE A 176 -4.21 0.50 -8.04
N GLY A 177 -5.48 0.73 -8.38
CA GLY A 177 -5.97 1.98 -8.96
C GLY A 177 -6.15 3.09 -7.92
N ALA A 178 -6.49 4.29 -8.40
CA ALA A 178 -6.68 5.45 -7.53
C ALA A 178 -7.91 5.35 -6.59
N ASP A 179 -8.83 4.45 -6.89
CA ASP A 179 -9.97 4.05 -6.05
C ASP A 179 -9.57 3.30 -4.78
N LEU A 180 -8.40 2.67 -4.75
CA LEU A 180 -7.87 1.95 -3.59
C LEU A 180 -6.57 2.57 -3.08
N GLY A 181 -5.54 2.59 -3.92
CA GLY A 181 -4.20 3.02 -3.52
C GLY A 181 -4.14 4.50 -3.20
N ALA A 182 -4.61 5.36 -4.11
CA ALA A 182 -4.54 6.80 -3.93
C ALA A 182 -5.47 7.28 -2.80
N GLU A 183 -6.70 6.76 -2.72
CA GLU A 183 -7.61 7.03 -1.60
C GLU A 183 -6.93 6.71 -0.25
N LYS A 184 -6.40 5.50 -0.08
CA LYS A 184 -5.73 5.12 1.18
C LYS A 184 -4.42 5.88 1.41
N PHE A 185 -3.69 6.24 0.36
CA PHE A 185 -2.53 7.10 0.48
C PHE A 185 -2.92 8.48 1.04
N ILE A 186 -4.04 9.04 0.59
CA ILE A 186 -4.52 10.36 1.00
C ILE A 186 -5.21 10.29 2.38
N ASP A 187 -6.27 9.50 2.51
CA ASP A 187 -7.12 9.48 3.69
C ASP A 187 -6.48 8.80 4.91
N ILE A 188 -5.51 7.90 4.69
CA ILE A 188 -4.77 7.21 5.77
C ILE A 188 -3.35 7.75 5.89
N LYS A 189 -2.49 7.51 4.89
CA LYS A 189 -1.04 7.79 5.02
C LYS A 189 -0.76 9.29 5.15
N CYS A 190 -1.35 10.14 4.30
CA CYS A 190 -1.12 11.59 4.37
C CYS A 190 -1.64 12.18 5.67
N ARG A 191 -2.82 11.76 6.11
CA ARG A 191 -3.42 12.18 7.39
C ARG A 191 -2.54 11.80 8.58
N MET A 192 -2.08 10.55 8.66
CA MET A 192 -1.21 10.09 9.75
C MET A 192 0.18 10.74 9.70
N ALA A 193 0.72 10.97 8.51
CA ALA A 193 2.07 11.46 8.32
C ALA A 193 2.19 12.99 8.25
N GLY A 194 1.08 13.72 8.15
CA GLY A 194 1.06 15.15 7.86
C GLY A 194 1.61 15.48 6.47
N LEU A 195 1.50 14.57 5.51
CA LEU A 195 1.99 14.77 4.14
C LEU A 195 0.93 15.48 3.30
N LYS A 196 1.39 16.30 2.34
CA LYS A 196 0.53 17.01 1.39
C LYS A 196 1.09 16.80 -0.02
N PRO A 197 0.41 16.01 -0.87
CA PRO A 197 0.85 15.83 -2.25
C PRO A 197 0.79 17.14 -3.03
N SER A 198 1.87 17.46 -3.75
CA SER A 198 1.93 18.65 -4.62
C SER A 198 1.33 18.39 -6.00
N ALA A 199 1.46 17.16 -6.50
CA ALA A 199 0.89 16.73 -7.77
C ALA A 199 0.63 15.22 -7.74
N VAL A 200 -0.30 14.76 -8.59
CA VAL A 200 -0.63 13.35 -8.77
C VAL A 200 -0.48 12.96 -10.24
N VAL A 201 0.18 11.84 -10.50
CA VAL A 201 0.26 11.24 -11.83
C VAL A 201 -0.68 10.05 -11.89
N ILE A 202 -1.66 10.09 -12.81
CA ILE A 202 -2.59 8.98 -13.06
C ILE A 202 -2.11 8.25 -14.30
N VAL A 203 -1.58 7.05 -14.12
CA VAL A 203 -1.04 6.25 -15.22
C VAL A 203 -2.16 5.49 -15.92
N ALA A 204 -2.20 5.54 -17.25
CA ALA A 204 -3.09 4.74 -18.08
C ALA A 204 -2.40 4.25 -19.36
N THR A 205 -3.07 3.35 -20.09
CA THR A 205 -2.64 2.86 -21.41
C THR A 205 -3.85 2.75 -22.31
N VAL A 206 -3.66 2.98 -23.62
CA VAL A 206 -4.72 2.82 -24.62
C VAL A 206 -5.35 1.41 -24.54
N ARG A 207 -4.50 0.39 -24.39
CA ARG A 207 -4.92 -1.01 -24.25
C ARG A 207 -5.80 -1.26 -23.03
N ALA A 208 -5.45 -0.71 -21.86
CA ALA A 208 -6.26 -0.87 -20.65
C ALA A 208 -7.62 -0.20 -20.80
N LEU A 209 -7.67 0.98 -21.42
CA LEU A 209 -8.93 1.68 -21.66
C LEU A 209 -9.81 0.92 -22.67
N LYS A 210 -9.26 0.42 -23.77
CA LYS A 210 -10.01 -0.48 -24.68
C LYS A 210 -10.55 -1.73 -23.97
N HIS A 211 -9.78 -2.30 -23.04
CA HIS A 211 -10.24 -3.43 -22.23
C HIS A 211 -11.43 -3.05 -21.32
N HIS A 212 -11.39 -1.87 -20.69
CA HIS A 212 -12.53 -1.32 -19.95
C HIS A 212 -13.76 -1.07 -20.85
N GLY A 213 -13.52 -0.78 -22.14
CA GLY A 213 -14.56 -0.69 -23.16
C GLY A 213 -15.08 -2.03 -23.70
N GLY A 214 -14.59 -3.16 -23.17
CA GLY A 214 -15.06 -4.50 -23.49
C GLY A 214 -14.22 -5.27 -24.51
N VAL A 215 -13.08 -4.74 -24.97
CA VAL A 215 -12.18 -5.49 -25.87
C VAL A 215 -11.48 -6.59 -25.10
N SER A 216 -11.53 -7.81 -25.64
CA SER A 216 -10.84 -8.95 -25.03
C SER A 216 -9.33 -8.79 -25.11
N LYS A 217 -8.59 -9.42 -24.18
CA LYS A 217 -7.13 -9.31 -24.09
C LYS A 217 -6.39 -9.67 -25.39
N ALA A 218 -6.96 -10.53 -26.21
CA ALA A 218 -6.38 -10.97 -27.47
C ALA A 218 -6.37 -9.88 -28.56
N HIS A 219 -7.29 -8.92 -28.52
CA HIS A 219 -7.49 -7.92 -29.58
C HIS A 219 -7.06 -6.49 -29.19
N LEU A 220 -6.33 -6.32 -28.08
CA LEU A 220 -5.95 -5.00 -27.59
C LEU A 220 -4.93 -4.25 -28.47
N GLY A 221 -4.28 -4.93 -29.41
CA GLY A 221 -3.30 -4.33 -30.33
C GLY A 221 -3.91 -3.69 -31.58
N GLU A 222 -5.21 -3.89 -31.82
CA GLU A 222 -5.94 -3.32 -32.96
C GLU A 222 -6.52 -1.96 -32.58
N GLU A 223 -6.46 -0.98 -33.48
CA GLU A 223 -7.09 0.33 -33.26
C GLU A 223 -8.60 0.16 -33.02
N ASN A 224 -9.13 0.76 -31.95
CA ASN A 224 -10.57 0.75 -31.71
C ASN A 224 -11.01 1.98 -30.89
N LEU A 225 -11.30 3.07 -31.60
CA LEU A 225 -11.75 4.34 -30.98
C LEU A 225 -13.09 4.20 -30.25
N GLU A 226 -14.03 3.39 -30.75
CA GLU A 226 -15.33 3.18 -30.11
C GLU A 226 -15.18 2.51 -28.75
N ALA A 227 -14.38 1.45 -28.66
CA ALA A 227 -14.11 0.78 -27.40
C ALA A 227 -13.28 1.67 -26.46
N LEU A 228 -12.31 2.41 -27.00
CA LEU A 228 -11.54 3.37 -26.22
C LEU A 228 -12.46 4.42 -25.58
N GLU A 229 -13.39 5.00 -26.35
CA GLU A 229 -14.38 5.94 -25.85
C GLU A 229 -15.29 5.32 -24.77
N LYS A 230 -15.71 4.06 -24.94
CA LYS A 230 -16.49 3.34 -23.91
C LYS A 230 -15.71 3.04 -22.63
N GLY A 231 -14.39 2.93 -22.71
CA GLY A 231 -13.52 2.63 -21.56
C GLY A 231 -12.94 3.86 -20.85
N LEU A 232 -12.88 5.00 -21.54
CA LEU A 232 -12.44 6.29 -21.01
C LEU A 232 -13.13 6.71 -19.69
N PRO A 233 -14.42 6.43 -19.44
CA PRO A 233 -15.07 6.75 -18.17
C PRO A 233 -14.31 6.24 -16.93
N ASN A 234 -13.58 5.12 -17.02
CA ASN A 234 -12.74 4.66 -15.92
C ASN A 234 -11.63 5.67 -15.56
N LEU A 235 -10.86 6.13 -16.56
CA LEU A 235 -9.82 7.14 -16.35
C LEU A 235 -10.42 8.46 -15.87
N LEU A 236 -11.49 8.91 -16.52
CA LEU A 236 -12.14 10.19 -16.20
C LEU A 236 -12.70 10.19 -14.77
N GLN A 237 -13.22 9.06 -14.27
CA GLN A 237 -13.63 8.92 -12.88
C GLN A 237 -12.43 9.05 -11.91
N HIS A 238 -11.30 8.40 -12.20
CA HIS A 238 -10.10 8.54 -11.38
C HIS A 238 -9.55 9.97 -11.38
N VAL A 239 -9.57 10.64 -12.54
CA VAL A 239 -9.23 12.07 -12.65
C VAL A 239 -10.17 12.92 -11.78
N GLY A 240 -11.48 12.69 -11.87
CA GLY A 240 -12.48 13.41 -11.07
C GLY A 240 -12.32 13.18 -9.57
N ASN A 241 -12.00 11.96 -9.15
CA ASN A 241 -11.72 11.67 -7.74
C ASN A 241 -10.53 12.51 -7.23
N ILE A 242 -9.42 12.54 -7.97
CA ILE A 242 -8.21 13.25 -7.54
C ILE A 242 -8.40 14.78 -7.56
N THR A 243 -8.96 15.30 -8.64
CA THR A 243 -9.08 16.75 -8.85
C THR A 243 -10.23 17.38 -8.08
N THR A 244 -11.39 16.71 -8.03
CA THR A 244 -12.61 17.28 -7.43
C THR A 244 -12.81 16.84 -5.99
N VAL A 245 -12.62 15.54 -5.67
CA VAL A 245 -12.85 15.04 -4.30
C VAL A 245 -11.67 15.38 -3.39
N PHE A 246 -10.45 15.12 -3.86
CA PHE A 246 -9.24 15.37 -3.07
C PHE A 246 -8.60 16.74 -3.30
N GLY A 247 -9.05 17.50 -4.30
CA GLY A 247 -8.56 18.87 -4.56
C GLY A 247 -7.09 18.94 -4.95
N LEU A 248 -6.56 17.88 -5.57
CA LEU A 248 -5.13 17.77 -5.91
C LEU A 248 -4.86 18.05 -7.39
N PRO A 249 -3.79 18.79 -7.73
CA PRO A 249 -3.32 18.95 -9.11
C PRO A 249 -2.95 17.59 -9.72
N ALA A 250 -3.35 17.34 -10.96
CA ALA A 250 -3.15 16.05 -11.60
C ALA A 250 -2.71 16.15 -13.06
N VAL A 251 -1.93 15.16 -13.51
CA VAL A 251 -1.60 14.88 -14.90
C VAL A 251 -1.89 13.41 -15.20
N VAL A 252 -2.38 13.13 -16.40
CA VAL A 252 -2.49 11.76 -16.89
C VAL A 252 -1.22 11.39 -17.64
N ALA A 253 -0.55 10.31 -17.24
CA ALA A 253 0.57 9.74 -17.96
C ALA A 253 0.09 8.56 -18.82
N ILE A 254 0.22 8.67 -20.14
CA ILE A 254 -0.07 7.54 -21.03
C ILE A 254 1.24 6.83 -21.35
N ASN A 255 1.40 5.61 -20.84
CA ASN A 255 2.54 4.77 -21.21
C ASN A 255 2.33 4.25 -22.63
N ARG A 256 3.18 4.70 -23.56
CA ARG A 256 3.06 4.40 -24.99
C ARG A 256 3.38 2.92 -25.27
N PHE A 257 2.54 2.25 -26.04
CA PHE A 257 2.86 0.97 -26.67
C PHE A 257 3.09 1.13 -28.18
N PRO A 258 3.87 0.23 -28.81
CA PRO A 258 4.13 0.31 -30.26
C PRO A 258 2.88 0.22 -31.14
N THR A 259 1.79 -0.37 -30.63
CA THR A 259 0.52 -0.56 -31.35
C THR A 259 -0.45 0.59 -31.17
N ASP A 260 -0.17 1.54 -30.28
CA ASP A 260 -1.07 2.66 -30.02
C ASP A 260 -1.03 3.62 -31.20
N THR A 261 -2.19 3.99 -31.73
CA THR A 261 -2.27 4.94 -32.84
C THR A 261 -2.34 6.38 -32.34
N GLU A 262 -1.90 7.32 -33.18
CA GLU A 262 -1.99 8.75 -32.84
C GLU A 262 -3.46 9.19 -32.65
N ALA A 263 -4.42 8.57 -33.35
CA ALA A 263 -5.84 8.85 -33.16
C ALA A 263 -6.33 8.41 -31.77
N GLU A 264 -5.89 7.25 -31.28
CA GLU A 264 -6.22 6.78 -29.93
C GLU A 264 -5.62 7.68 -28.85
N LEU A 265 -4.35 8.08 -29.02
CA LEU A 265 -3.69 9.00 -28.10
C LEU A 265 -4.37 10.38 -28.07
N GLN A 266 -4.74 10.90 -29.24
CA GLN A 266 -5.43 12.19 -29.36
C GLN A 266 -6.81 12.16 -28.69
N LEU A 267 -7.58 11.07 -28.87
CA LEU A 267 -8.88 10.93 -28.22
C LEU A 267 -8.76 10.99 -26.69
N ILE A 268 -7.76 10.33 -26.10
CA ILE A 268 -7.51 10.39 -24.65
C ILE A 268 -7.16 11.83 -24.23
N ALA A 269 -6.27 12.50 -24.97
CA ALA A 269 -5.87 13.87 -24.71
C ALA A 269 -7.04 14.84 -24.74
N ASP A 270 -7.92 14.71 -25.74
CA ASP A 270 -9.10 15.56 -25.89
C ASP A 270 -10.09 15.36 -24.74
N LYS A 271 -10.34 14.10 -24.34
CA LYS A 271 -11.24 13.78 -23.22
C LYS A 271 -10.70 14.21 -21.86
N CYS A 272 -9.40 14.13 -21.62
CA CYS A 272 -8.81 14.66 -20.39
C CYS A 272 -8.84 16.20 -20.36
N ARG A 273 -8.71 16.86 -21.52
CA ARG A 273 -8.78 18.32 -21.64
C ARG A 273 -10.17 18.87 -21.30
N GLU A 274 -11.24 18.12 -21.57
CA GLU A 274 -12.60 18.44 -21.11
C GLU A 274 -12.69 18.57 -19.58
N LEU A 275 -11.82 17.89 -18.83
CA LEU A 275 -11.67 18.00 -17.36
C LEU A 275 -10.54 18.94 -16.92
N HIS A 276 -9.98 19.74 -17.84
CA HIS A 276 -8.83 20.62 -17.59
C HIS A 276 -7.57 19.90 -17.08
N VAL A 277 -7.40 18.62 -17.43
CA VAL A 277 -6.22 17.82 -17.08
C VAL A 277 -5.39 17.52 -18.32
N ASN A 278 -4.09 17.81 -18.23
CA ASN A 278 -3.15 17.53 -19.31
C ASN A 278 -2.81 16.03 -19.38
N VAL A 279 -2.49 15.59 -20.59
CA VAL A 279 -1.94 14.27 -20.86
C VAL A 279 -0.48 14.41 -21.27
N ALA A 280 0.40 13.69 -20.61
CA ALA A 280 1.80 13.53 -21.01
C ALA A 280 2.05 12.10 -21.49
N LEU A 281 2.61 11.96 -22.69
CA LEU A 281 3.05 10.67 -23.20
C LEU A 281 4.34 10.26 -22.48
N SER A 282 4.40 9.01 -22.05
CA SER A 282 5.53 8.43 -21.33
C SER A 282 6.12 7.28 -22.15
N GLU A 283 7.40 7.43 -22.47
CA GLU A 283 8.20 6.44 -23.21
C GLU A 283 9.38 5.91 -22.35
N VAL A 284 9.31 6.09 -21.03
CA VAL A 284 10.41 5.77 -20.10
C VAL A 284 10.87 4.32 -20.14
N TRP A 285 9.99 3.40 -20.53
CA TRP A 285 10.36 1.98 -20.69
C TRP A 285 11.34 1.78 -21.85
N ALA A 286 11.15 2.49 -22.97
CA ALA A 286 11.97 2.34 -24.17
C ALA A 286 13.16 3.30 -24.21
N LYS A 287 13.03 4.48 -23.61
CA LYS A 287 13.98 5.60 -23.75
C LYS A 287 14.58 6.08 -22.41
N GLY A 288 14.34 5.38 -21.31
CA GLY A 288 14.82 5.81 -19.99
C GLY A 288 14.27 7.19 -19.60
N GLY A 289 15.04 7.96 -18.85
CA GLY A 289 14.67 9.29 -18.38
C GLY A 289 14.31 10.27 -19.51
N GLU A 290 14.93 10.14 -20.70
CA GLU A 290 14.61 10.97 -21.87
C GLU A 290 13.14 10.84 -22.28
N GLY A 291 12.59 9.61 -22.21
CA GLY A 291 11.18 9.34 -22.51
C GLY A 291 10.19 9.85 -21.48
N GLY A 292 10.67 10.43 -20.36
CA GLY A 292 9.84 10.97 -19.28
C GLY A 292 9.92 12.49 -19.12
N VAL A 293 10.70 13.19 -19.95
CA VAL A 293 10.98 14.62 -19.78
C VAL A 293 9.70 15.47 -19.84
N GLU A 294 8.79 15.20 -20.75
CA GLU A 294 7.54 15.98 -20.86
C GLU A 294 6.61 15.74 -19.66
N LEU A 295 6.53 14.51 -19.17
CA LEU A 295 5.82 14.21 -17.93
C LEU A 295 6.47 14.90 -16.73
N ALA A 296 7.80 14.90 -16.63
CA ALA A 296 8.53 15.56 -15.56
C ALA A 296 8.29 17.08 -15.56
N LYS A 297 8.35 17.73 -16.73
CA LYS A 297 8.03 19.17 -16.87
C LYS A 297 6.62 19.47 -16.42
N GLU A 298 5.65 18.65 -16.80
CA GLU A 298 4.25 18.85 -16.40
C GLU A 298 4.06 18.66 -14.89
N VAL A 299 4.71 17.66 -14.29
CA VAL A 299 4.70 17.47 -12.83
C VAL A 299 5.32 18.66 -12.10
N VAL A 300 6.47 19.17 -12.58
CA VAL A 300 7.11 20.38 -12.02
C VAL A 300 6.15 21.57 -12.08
N ARG A 301 5.53 21.81 -13.24
CA ARG A 301 4.53 22.87 -13.44
C ARG A 301 3.35 22.74 -12.48
N LEU A 302 2.85 21.53 -12.23
CA LEU A 302 1.76 21.27 -11.29
C LEU A 302 2.18 21.50 -9.83
N CYS A 303 3.41 21.14 -9.47
CA CYS A 303 3.94 21.37 -8.13
C CYS A 303 4.08 22.87 -7.77
N GLU A 304 4.16 23.75 -8.77
CA GLU A 304 4.15 25.22 -8.59
C GLU A 304 2.73 25.79 -8.39
N GLN A 305 1.68 24.98 -8.59
CA GLN A 305 0.29 25.38 -8.37
C GLN A 305 -0.15 25.14 -6.92
N PRO A 306 -1.16 25.88 -6.43
CA PRO A 306 -1.75 25.59 -5.12
C PRO A 306 -2.33 24.17 -5.07
N SER A 307 -1.93 23.40 -4.05
CA SER A 307 -2.57 22.14 -3.69
C SER A 307 -3.55 22.38 -2.55
N ASN A 308 -4.83 22.07 -2.77
CA ASN A 308 -5.90 22.22 -1.77
C ASN A 308 -6.38 20.84 -1.31
N LEU A 309 -5.47 20.09 -0.68
CA LEU A 309 -5.76 18.74 -0.20
C LEU A 309 -7.02 18.70 0.66
N GLN A 310 -7.99 17.92 0.21
CA GLN A 310 -9.20 17.53 0.93
C GLN A 310 -9.16 16.03 1.22
N TYR A 311 -10.06 15.59 2.09
CA TYR A 311 -10.23 14.20 2.46
C TYR A 311 -11.65 13.76 2.15
N ALA A 312 -11.85 12.48 1.82
CA ALA A 312 -13.17 11.98 1.45
C ALA A 312 -14.15 11.95 2.64
N TYR A 313 -13.64 11.97 3.88
CA TYR A 313 -14.41 11.93 5.11
C TYR A 313 -13.70 12.58 6.30
N HIS A 314 -14.45 12.92 7.35
CA HIS A 314 -13.90 13.39 8.63
C HIS A 314 -13.65 12.21 9.59
N LEU A 315 -12.67 12.34 10.49
CA LEU A 315 -12.37 11.30 11.49
C LEU A 315 -13.50 11.07 12.51
N GLU A 316 -14.33 12.08 12.76
CA GLU A 316 -15.49 11.99 13.67
C GLU A 316 -16.74 11.43 12.98
N SER A 317 -16.69 11.14 11.68
CA SER A 317 -17.77 10.47 10.98
C SER A 317 -17.90 9.02 11.46
N SER A 318 -19.12 8.48 11.46
CA SER A 318 -19.33 7.07 11.76
C SER A 318 -18.66 6.18 10.72
N ILE A 319 -18.16 5.01 11.16
CA ILE A 319 -17.73 3.91 10.29
C ILE A 319 -18.90 3.43 9.43
#